data_AF-A0A953B484-F1
#
_entry.id   AF-A0A953B484-F1
#
_cell.length_a   1.000
_cell.length_b   1.000
_cell.length_c   1.000
_cell.angle_alpha   90.00
_cell.angle_beta   90.00
_cell.angle_gamma   90.00
#
_symmetry.space_group_name_H-M   'P 1'
#
loop_
_entity.id
_entity.type
_entity.pdbx_description
1 polymer ?
#
loop_
_entity_poly.entity_id
_entity_poly.type
_entity_poly.pdbx_seq_one_letter_code
_entity_poly.pdbx_strand_id
1 'polypeptide(L)'
;VPDRYKLHAHHWLILHGRYVCTARRPKCPACIVNDLCAYPAKTLAQTEPAPAAPRGPDGAGRTAGRPALRAEAGRTAQDRSRKAPPRARRRAQPA
;
A
#
# COMPACT_ATOMS: atom_id res chain seq x y z
N VAL A 1 -26.30 -2.43 0.03
CA VAL A 1 -25.89 -1.01 -0.12
C VAL A 1 -26.59 -0.43 -1.34
N PRO A 2 -27.36 0.66 -1.20
CA PRO A 2 -28.04 1.29 -2.34
C PRO A 2 -27.07 1.62 -3.48
N ASP A 3 -27.53 1.50 -4.72
CA ASP A 3 -26.67 1.54 -5.92
C ASP A 3 -25.79 2.79 -6.00
N ARG A 4 -26.34 3.96 -5.66
CA ARG A 4 -25.62 5.24 -5.63
C ARG A 4 -24.41 5.28 -4.69
N TYR A 5 -24.33 4.40 -3.71
CA TYR A 5 -23.24 4.38 -2.72
C TYR A 5 -22.24 3.25 -2.94
N LYS A 6 -22.51 2.30 -3.85
CA LYS A 6 -21.66 1.12 -4.07
C LYS A 6 -20.21 1.50 -4.42
N LEU A 7 -20.02 2.55 -5.22
CA LEU A 7 -18.70 3.01 -5.67
C LEU A 7 -17.80 3.52 -4.51
N HIS A 8 -18.39 4.17 -3.50
CA HIS A 8 -17.64 4.81 -2.41
C HIS A 8 -17.72 4.05 -1.09
N ALA A 9 -18.68 3.14 -0.93
CA ALA A 9 -18.88 2.37 0.30
C ALA A 9 -17.61 1.64 0.73
N HIS A 10 -16.90 1.00 -0.21
CA HIS A 10 -15.66 0.31 0.10
C HIS A 10 -14.58 1.24 0.65
N HIS A 11 -14.39 2.41 0.02
CA HIS A 11 -13.42 3.41 0.47
C HIS A 11 -13.72 3.92 1.88
N TRP A 12 -15.00 4.16 2.19
CA TRP A 12 -15.43 4.57 3.52
C TRP A 12 -15.11 3.51 4.57
N LEU A 13 -15.34 2.23 4.27
CA LEU A 13 -15.03 1.12 5.19
C LEU A 13 -13.53 0.95 5.40
N ILE A 14 -12.70 1.05 4.34
CA ILE A 14 -11.24 1.01 4.47
C ILE A 14 -10.74 2.14 5.35
N LEU A 15 -11.21 3.37 5.07
CA LEU A 15 -10.81 4.54 5.83
C LEU A 15 -11.21 4.40 7.30
N HIS A 16 -12.43 3.94 7.55
CA HIS A 16 -12.94 3.71 8.89
C HIS A 16 -12.11 2.68 9.66
N GLY A 17 -11.76 1.55 9.04
CA GLY A 17 -10.89 0.53 9.66
C GLY A 17 -9.48 1.05 9.98
N ARG A 18 -8.92 1.87 9.09
CA ARG A 18 -7.57 2.43 9.28
C ARG A 18 -7.49 3.46 10.41
N TYR A 19 -8.51 4.31 10.57
CA TYR A 19 -8.44 5.47 11.47
C TYR A 19 -9.24 5.33 12.76
N VAL A 20 -10.31 4.53 12.77
CA VAL A 20 -11.26 4.41 13.89
C VAL A 20 -11.29 2.98 14.42
N CYS A 21 -11.66 2.00 13.58
CA CYS A 21 -11.83 0.60 13.98
C CYS A 21 -10.53 -0.20 13.86
N THR A 22 -9.48 0.22 14.60
CA THR A 22 -8.19 -0.46 14.58
C THR A 22 -8.22 -1.80 15.33
N ALA A 23 -7.44 -2.78 14.88
CA ALA A 23 -7.47 -4.15 15.39
C ALA A 23 -7.06 -4.29 16.87
N ARG A 24 -6.20 -3.41 17.38
CA ARG A 24 -5.68 -3.52 18.75
C ARG A 24 -6.46 -2.69 19.76
N ARG A 25 -6.76 -1.43 19.44
CA ARG A 25 -7.46 -0.49 20.33
C ARG A 25 -8.42 0.36 19.49
N PRO A 26 -9.64 -0.13 19.21
CA PRO A 26 -10.61 0.61 18.41
C PRO A 26 -11.08 1.86 19.15
N LYS A 27 -11.26 2.96 18.42
CA LYS A 27 -11.76 4.23 18.98
C LYS A 27 -13.29 4.22 19.02
N CYS A 28 -13.88 3.30 19.78
CA CYS A 28 -15.33 3.09 19.85
C CYS A 28 -16.15 4.37 20.17
N PRO A 29 -15.73 5.28 21.07
CA PRO A 29 -16.52 6.47 21.37
C PRO A 29 -16.59 7.47 20.20
N ALA A 30 -15.61 7.42 19.29
CA ALA A 30 -15.57 8.24 18.08
C ALA A 30 -16.16 7.51 16.85
N CYS A 31 -16.65 6.28 17.02
CA CYS A 31 -17.18 5.48 15.92
C CYS A 31 -18.64 5.83 15.63
N ILE A 32 -18.93 6.19 14.39
CA ILE A 32 -20.27 6.59 13.93
C ILE A 32 -21.31 5.45 13.99
N VAL A 33 -20.87 4.18 14.02
CA VAL A 33 -21.76 3.00 14.10
C VAL A 33 -21.67 2.30 15.46
N ASN A 34 -21.18 2.98 16.50
CA ASN A 34 -20.95 2.37 17.82
C ASN A 34 -22.22 1.82 18.48
N ASP A 35 -23.34 2.50 18.25
CA ASP A 35 -24.70 2.14 18.67
C ASP A 35 -25.18 0.82 18.03
N LEU A 36 -24.83 0.59 16.76
CA LEU A 36 -25.21 -0.62 16.02
C LEU A 36 -24.16 -1.74 16.08
N CYS A 37 -22.95 -1.45 16.56
CA CYS A 37 -21.82 -2.37 16.54
C CYS A 37 -21.99 -3.47 17.61
N ALA A 38 -22.00 -4.75 17.20
CA ALA A 38 -22.08 -5.90 18.11
C ALA A 38 -20.71 -6.40 18.63
N TYR A 39 -19.64 -5.61 18.43
CA TYR A 39 -18.30 -6.00 18.88
C TYR A 39 -18.23 -6.08 20.41
N PRO A 40 -17.73 -7.17 21.01
CA PRO A 40 -17.77 -7.36 22.47
C PRO A 40 -16.72 -6.53 23.22
N ALA A 41 -15.53 -6.32 22.65
CA ALA A 41 -14.42 -5.62 23.31
C ALA A 41 -14.40 -4.11 23.01
N LYS A 42 -15.52 -3.41 23.20
CA LYS A 42 -15.60 -1.96 22.95
C LYS A 42 -14.74 -1.19 23.94
N THR A 43 -13.96 -0.23 23.43
CA THR A 43 -13.19 0.70 24.27
C THR A 43 -14.11 1.80 24.77
N LEU A 44 -14.91 1.52 25.82
CA LEU A 44 -15.86 2.49 26.41
C LEU A 44 -15.17 3.50 27.35
N ALA A 45 -13.98 3.16 27.85
CA ALA A 45 -13.18 4.01 28.72
C ALA A 45 -12.09 4.72 27.91
N GLN A 46 -12.34 5.96 27.49
CA GLN A 46 -11.26 6.87 27.08
C GLN A 46 -11.19 8.03 28.08
N THR A 47 -10.73 7.70 29.28
CA THR A 47 -10.18 8.68 30.23
C THR A 47 -8.66 8.57 30.12
N GLU A 48 -8.04 9.65 29.63
CA GLU A 48 -6.60 9.91 29.48
C GLU A 48 -5.75 8.85 28.74
N PRO A 49 -5.19 9.18 27.56
CA PRO A 49 -4.34 8.24 26.83
C PRO A 49 -3.01 8.05 27.57
N ALA A 50 -2.78 6.84 28.07
CA ALA A 50 -1.46 6.39 28.56
C ALA A 50 -0.37 6.72 27.51
N PRO A 51 0.78 7.29 27.91
CA PRO A 51 1.79 7.81 27.01
C PRO A 51 2.28 6.72 26.06
N ALA A 52 2.35 7.06 24.78
CA ALA A 52 2.70 6.14 23.70
C ALA A 52 4.09 5.53 23.95
N ALA A 53 4.13 4.24 24.25
CA ALA A 53 5.37 3.47 24.24
C ALA A 53 6.01 3.53 22.84
N PRO A 54 7.35 3.63 22.74
CA PRO A 54 8.03 3.72 21.45
C PRO A 54 7.80 2.44 20.65
N ARG A 55 7.30 2.61 19.42
CA ARG A 55 7.23 1.52 18.43
C ARG A 55 8.67 1.16 18.07
N GLY A 56 9.10 -0.04 18.47
CA GLY A 56 10.38 -0.60 18.07
C GLY A 56 10.50 -0.69 16.54
N PRO A 57 11.72 -0.78 15.99
CA PRO A 57 11.94 -0.71 14.55
C PRO A 57 11.25 -1.88 13.85
N ASP A 58 10.35 -1.55 12.92
CA ASP A 58 9.64 -2.50 12.09
C ASP A 58 10.62 -3.37 11.29
N GLY A 59 10.60 -4.69 11.56
CA GLY A 59 10.93 -5.71 10.55
C GLY A 59 12.40 -5.86 10.15
N ALA A 60 13.21 -6.45 11.01
CA ALA A 60 14.32 -7.28 10.55
C ALA A 60 13.75 -8.52 9.84
N GLY A 61 13.97 -8.64 8.53
CA GLY A 61 13.75 -9.90 7.81
C GLY A 61 13.25 -9.75 6.38
N ARG A 62 14.19 -9.54 5.44
CA ARG A 62 14.20 -10.17 4.11
C ARG A 62 15.62 -10.09 3.50
N THR A 63 16.37 -11.16 3.76
CA THR A 63 17.50 -11.73 3.00
C THR A 63 18.78 -10.92 2.84
N ALA A 64 19.74 -11.16 3.74
CA ALA A 64 21.15 -11.23 3.39
C ALA A 64 21.32 -12.36 2.35
N GLY A 65 21.59 -11.99 1.10
CA GLY A 65 21.63 -12.91 -0.03
C GLY A 65 22.18 -12.27 -1.30
N ARG A 66 23.30 -11.54 -1.20
CA ARG A 66 24.18 -11.29 -2.34
C ARG A 66 25.57 -11.77 -1.96
N PRO A 67 26.00 -12.97 -2.35
CA PRO A 67 27.42 -13.29 -2.26
C PRO A 67 28.15 -12.36 -3.23
N ALA A 68 29.10 -11.59 -2.69
CA ALA A 68 30.12 -10.92 -3.48
C ALA A 68 31.02 -12.00 -4.08
N LEU A 69 30.62 -12.61 -5.19
CA LEU A 69 31.50 -13.47 -5.95
C LEU A 69 32.38 -12.59 -6.84
N ARG A 70 33.60 -12.37 -6.37
CA ARG A 70 34.78 -12.00 -7.17
C ARG A 70 34.93 -12.95 -8.37
N ALA A 71 35.11 -12.42 -9.59
CA ALA A 71 35.97 -13.00 -10.62
C ALA A 71 36.11 -12.07 -11.83
N GLU A 72 37.34 -11.63 -12.07
CA GLU A 72 37.79 -10.96 -13.29
C GLU A 72 37.89 -11.98 -14.44
N ALA A 73 37.30 -11.69 -15.60
CA ALA A 73 37.71 -12.26 -16.89
C ALA A 73 37.07 -11.48 -18.03
N GLY A 74 37.90 -10.79 -18.82
CA GLY A 74 37.47 -10.08 -20.03
C GLY A 74 36.88 -11.03 -21.08
N ARG A 75 35.99 -10.48 -21.92
CA ARG A 75 35.73 -10.99 -23.28
C ARG A 75 35.19 -9.84 -24.15
N THR A 76 35.95 -9.60 -25.21
CA THR A 76 35.81 -8.55 -26.22
C THR A 76 34.73 -8.87 -27.25
N ALA A 77 34.31 -7.83 -27.96
CA ALA A 77 33.76 -7.83 -29.33
C ALA A 77 32.44 -8.58 -29.60
N GLN A 78 31.47 -7.82 -30.16
CA GLN A 78 30.27 -8.25 -30.92
C GLN A 78 28.93 -8.11 -30.19
N ASP A 79 28.45 -6.88 -30.02
CA ASP A 79 27.01 -6.62 -30.18
C ASP A 79 26.82 -5.81 -31.48
N ARG A 80 27.01 -6.52 -32.60
CA ARG A 80 26.66 -6.05 -33.94
C ARG A 80 25.18 -6.31 -34.14
N SER A 81 24.46 -5.24 -34.46
CA SER A 81 23.41 -5.24 -35.48
C SER A 81 22.05 -5.88 -35.15
N ARG A 82 21.01 -5.13 -35.55
CA ARG A 82 19.59 -5.48 -35.80
C ARG A 82 18.74 -5.27 -34.53
N LYS A 83 17.83 -4.30 -34.48
CA LYS A 83 16.66 -4.21 -35.37
C LYS A 83 15.99 -2.84 -35.25
N ALA A 84 15.88 -2.12 -36.36
CA ALA A 84 15.17 -0.85 -36.48
C ALA A 84 13.65 -0.99 -36.20
N PRO A 85 12.98 0.02 -35.62
CA PRO A 85 11.52 0.12 -35.65
C PRO A 85 11.03 0.82 -36.93
N PRO A 86 10.07 0.24 -37.70
CA PRO A 86 9.56 0.88 -38.91
C PRO A 86 8.27 1.66 -38.60
N ARG A 87 8.32 2.97 -38.31
CA ARG A 87 7.11 3.82 -38.35
C ARG A 87 7.39 5.23 -38.87
N ALA A 88 7.61 5.34 -40.17
CA ALA A 88 7.33 6.55 -40.94
C ALA A 88 6.07 6.30 -41.80
N ARG A 89 4.89 6.27 -41.17
CA ARG A 89 3.63 6.42 -41.91
C ARG A 89 3.34 7.91 -42.03
N ARG A 90 3.63 8.42 -43.22
CA ARG A 90 3.17 9.70 -43.76
C ARG A 90 1.69 9.92 -43.44
N ARG A 91 1.37 11.06 -42.82
CA ARG A 91 0.13 11.80 -43.07
C ARG A 91 0.49 13.28 -43.10
N ALA A 92 0.79 13.74 -44.31
CA ALA A 92 0.81 15.16 -44.66
C ALA A 92 -0.60 15.52 -45.13
N GLN A 93 -1.28 16.35 -44.36
CA GLN A 93 -2.27 17.35 -44.77
C GLN A 93 -2.05 18.50 -43.78
N PRO A 94 -1.89 19.77 -44.21
CA PRO A 94 -3.00 20.48 -44.85
C PRO A 94 -2.61 21.53 -45.93
N ALA A 95 -3.58 21.87 -46.79
CA ALA A 95 -3.98 23.21 -47.23
C ALA A 95 -5.00 23.06 -48.37
#